data_AF-A0A7K0DAM8-F1
#
_entry.id   AF-A0A7K0DAM8-F1
#
_cell.length_a   1.000
_cell.length_b   1.000
_cell.length_c   1.000
_cell.angle_alpha   90.00
_cell.angle_beta   90.00
_cell.angle_gamma   90.00
#
_symmetry.space_group_name_H-M   'P 1'
#
loop_
_entity.id
_entity.type
_entity.pdbx_description
1 polymer ?
#
loop_
_entity_poly.entity_id
_entity_poly.type
_entity_poly.pdbx_seq_one_letter_code
_entity_poly.pdbx_strand_id
1 'polypeptide(L)'
;MPKLRVGVLVSHNGSNLRALHQASLGPDAQYEIVAVISNNSGSPGLAYARENRIPSAHLSGRTHPDPDRLDDAIRALLIEHSVELVVTAGYMKKLGRRTRREYAPRIINVHPALLPLFGGPGMFGTHVHQAVLDAEAAVSGASVHLVDDE
;
A
#
# COMPACT_ATOMS: atom_id res chain seq x y z
N MET A 1 2.62 6.72 -24.69
CA MET A 1 1.32 6.35 -24.08
C MET A 1 1.19 7.12 -22.77
N PRO A 2 -0.03 7.45 -22.30
CA PRO A 2 -0.18 8.02 -20.97
C PRO A 2 0.35 7.05 -19.92
N LYS A 3 1.01 7.57 -18.87
CA LYS A 3 1.53 6.76 -17.76
C LYS A 3 0.35 6.30 -16.89
N LEU A 4 0.37 5.04 -16.45
CA LEU A 4 -0.57 4.50 -15.47
C LEU A 4 -0.44 5.28 -14.15
N ARG A 5 -1.56 5.73 -13.60
CA ARG A 5 -1.60 6.52 -12.37
C ARG A 5 -1.72 5.63 -11.15
N VAL A 6 -0.67 5.62 -10.32
CA VAL A 6 -0.56 4.70 -9.18
C VAL A 6 -0.73 5.45 -7.85
N GLY A 7 -1.61 4.94 -7.00
CA GLY A 7 -1.75 5.37 -5.60
C GLY A 7 -1.09 4.37 -4.66
N VAL A 8 -0.29 4.84 -3.70
CA VAL A 8 0.44 3.96 -2.77
C VAL A 8 -0.01 4.20 -1.33
N LEU A 9 -0.38 3.14 -0.63
CA LEU A 9 -0.70 3.17 0.80
C LEU A 9 0.49 2.64 1.61
N VAL A 10 0.86 3.35 2.68
CA VAL A 10 2.04 3.04 3.52
C VAL A 10 1.77 3.33 4.99
N SER A 11 2.37 2.57 5.92
CA SER A 11 2.26 2.85 7.37
C SER A 11 3.57 3.28 8.04
N HIS A 12 4.71 2.87 7.49
CA HIS A 12 6.02 2.97 8.14
C HIS A 12 7.07 3.56 7.21
N ASN A 13 8.21 2.88 7.05
CA ASN A 13 9.42 3.43 6.44
C ASN A 13 9.27 3.73 4.93
N GLY A 14 8.40 2.98 4.25
CA GLY A 14 8.08 3.21 2.84
C GLY A 14 9.18 2.80 1.86
N SER A 15 9.98 1.78 2.16
CA SER A 15 11.02 1.27 1.23
C SER A 15 10.44 0.88 -0.13
N ASN A 16 9.29 0.19 -0.16
CA ASN A 16 8.57 -0.12 -1.40
C ASN A 16 8.10 1.14 -2.13
N LEU A 17 7.53 2.13 -1.42
CA LEU A 17 7.16 3.42 -2.01
C LEU A 17 8.37 4.09 -2.66
N ARG A 18 9.52 4.10 -1.98
CA ARG A 18 10.76 4.68 -2.51
C ARG A 18 11.21 3.97 -3.77
N ALA A 19 11.27 2.64 -3.75
CA ALA A 19 11.65 1.84 -4.91
C ALA A 19 10.72 2.06 -6.11
N LEU A 20 9.41 2.07 -5.88
CA LEU A 20 8.41 2.35 -6.93
C LEU A 20 8.54 3.77 -7.46
N HIS A 21 8.68 4.77 -6.59
CA HIS A 21 8.87 6.16 -7.02
C HIS A 21 10.13 6.30 -7.88
N GLN A 22 11.28 5.77 -7.43
CA GLN A 22 12.52 5.85 -8.19
C GLN A 22 12.41 5.15 -9.57
N ALA A 23 11.77 3.98 -9.63
CA ALA A 23 11.52 3.30 -10.90
C ALA A 23 10.58 4.11 -11.82
N SER A 24 9.59 4.82 -11.26
CA SER A 24 8.66 5.67 -12.03
C SER A 24 9.30 6.90 -12.70
N LEU A 25 10.48 7.30 -12.23
CA LEU A 25 11.27 8.42 -12.78
C LEU A 25 12.12 8.01 -13.99
N GLY A 26 12.22 6.72 -14.30
CA GLY A 26 12.97 6.22 -15.45
C GLY A 26 12.39 6.68 -16.81
N PRO A 27 13.22 6.76 -17.86
CA PRO A 27 12.80 7.23 -19.18
C PRO A 27 11.70 6.36 -19.81
N ASP A 28 11.72 5.05 -19.56
CA ASP A 28 10.77 4.08 -20.11
C ASP A 28 9.62 3.74 -19.14
N ALA A 29 9.53 4.47 -18.01
CA ALA A 29 8.53 4.20 -16.99
C ALA A 29 7.10 4.32 -17.54
N GLN A 30 6.34 3.25 -17.41
CA GLN A 30 4.95 3.14 -17.87
C GLN A 30 3.93 3.64 -16.82
N TYR A 31 4.40 4.13 -15.67
CA TYR A 31 3.55 4.58 -14.58
C TYR A 31 4.16 5.78 -13.84
N GLU A 32 3.32 6.46 -13.05
CA GLU A 32 3.69 7.53 -12.14
C GLU A 32 2.99 7.34 -10.78
N ILE A 33 3.65 7.74 -9.69
CA ILE A 33 3.02 7.77 -8.36
C ILE A 33 2.31 9.11 -8.20
N VAL A 34 0.99 9.10 -8.12
CA VAL A 34 0.16 10.32 -8.13
C VAL A 34 -0.46 10.66 -6.78
N ALA A 35 -0.48 9.69 -5.87
CA ALA A 35 -1.01 9.85 -4.53
C ALA A 35 -0.34 8.90 -3.53
N VAL A 36 -0.07 9.39 -2.32
CA VAL A 36 0.39 8.57 -1.20
C VAL A 36 -0.50 8.79 0.02
N ILE A 37 -1.06 7.71 0.56
CA ILE A 37 -1.85 7.75 1.80
C ILE A 37 -1.09 7.03 2.89
N SER A 38 -1.04 7.63 4.07
CA SER A 38 -0.55 6.96 5.28
C SER A 38 -1.56 7.01 6.40
N ASN A 39 -1.65 5.92 7.17
CA ASN A 39 -2.42 5.88 8.42
C ASN A 39 -1.59 6.32 9.65
N ASN A 40 -0.39 6.84 9.43
CA ASN A 40 0.53 7.30 10.46
C ASN A 40 1.14 8.65 10.04
N SER A 41 0.83 9.72 10.78
CA SER A 41 1.36 11.06 10.52
C SER A 41 2.87 11.16 10.62
N GLY A 42 3.51 10.30 11.44
CA GLY A 42 4.96 10.22 11.59
C GLY A 42 5.64 9.22 10.66
N SER A 43 4.94 8.67 9.66
CA SER A 43 5.52 7.73 8.70
C SER A 43 6.67 8.37 7.91
N PRO A 44 7.88 7.79 7.91
CA PRO A 44 8.96 8.23 7.01
C PRO A 44 8.61 8.07 5.53
N GLY A 45 7.72 7.14 5.18
CA GLY A 45 7.16 7.03 3.83
C GLY A 45 6.30 8.24 3.45
N LEU A 46 5.48 8.73 4.37
CA LEU A 46 4.69 9.96 4.16
C LEU A 46 5.58 11.20 4.05
N ALA A 47 6.64 11.30 4.87
CA ALA A 47 7.64 12.37 4.76
C ALA A 47 8.32 12.36 3.38
N TYR A 48 8.77 11.18 2.93
CA TYR A 48 9.38 11.01 1.60
C TYR A 48 8.46 11.47 0.47
N ALA A 49 7.17 11.13 0.52
CA ALA A 49 6.20 11.58 -0.49
C ALA A 49 6.13 13.11 -0.57
N ARG A 50 6.06 13.79 0.59
CA ARG A 50 6.03 15.25 0.68
C ARG A 50 7.32 15.89 0.16
N GLU A 51 8.48 15.36 0.55
CA GLU A 51 9.80 15.82 0.09
C GLU A 51 9.94 15.74 -1.44
N ASN A 52 9.35 14.72 -2.05
CA ASN A 52 9.34 14.51 -3.50
C ASN A 52 8.13 15.15 -4.20
N ARG A 53 7.36 16.00 -3.50
CA ARG A 53 6.19 16.72 -4.04
C ARG A 53 5.10 15.81 -4.61
N ILE A 54 4.99 14.59 -4.09
CA ILE A 54 3.90 13.68 -4.41
C ILE A 54 2.69 14.06 -3.54
N PRO A 55 1.50 14.28 -4.12
CA PRO A 55 0.28 14.52 -3.35
C PRO A 55 0.10 13.44 -2.29
N SER A 56 -0.10 13.85 -1.03
CA SER A 56 -0.12 12.90 0.07
C SER A 56 -0.95 13.35 1.26
N ALA A 57 -1.57 12.39 1.95
CA ALA A 57 -2.43 12.65 3.09
C ALA A 57 -2.22 11.64 4.23
N HIS A 58 -2.39 12.14 5.46
CA HIS A 58 -2.56 11.29 6.62
C HIS A 58 -4.04 11.00 6.82
N LEU A 59 -4.46 9.76 6.56
CA LEU A 59 -5.82 9.27 6.77
C LEU A 59 -5.79 8.07 7.70
N SER A 60 -6.23 8.28 8.94
CA SER A 60 -6.24 7.27 10.00
C SER A 60 -7.47 7.42 10.90
N GLY A 61 -7.66 6.46 11.81
CA GLY A 61 -8.65 6.56 12.88
C GLY A 61 -8.50 7.80 13.79
N ARG A 62 -7.34 8.48 13.77
CA ARG A 62 -7.15 9.75 14.49
C ARG A 62 -7.78 10.93 13.75
N THR A 63 -7.73 10.93 12.42
CA THR A 63 -8.33 11.96 11.57
C THR A 63 -9.80 11.71 11.28
N HIS A 64 -10.17 10.43 11.20
CA HIS A 64 -11.51 9.95 10.86
C HIS A 64 -11.84 8.78 11.81
N PRO A 65 -12.35 9.04 13.02
CA PRO A 65 -12.65 8.00 14.00
C PRO A 65 -13.71 6.99 13.54
N ASP A 66 -14.64 7.43 12.69
CA ASP A 66 -15.62 6.58 12.03
C ASP A 66 -14.93 5.81 10.86
N PRO A 67 -14.92 4.46 10.89
CA PRO A 67 -14.28 3.65 9.86
C PRO A 67 -14.88 3.80 8.46
N ASP A 68 -16.19 4.02 8.35
CA ASP A 68 -16.88 4.22 7.08
C ASP A 68 -16.52 5.58 6.48
N ARG A 69 -16.40 6.61 7.33
CA ARG A 69 -15.90 7.93 6.91
C ARG A 69 -14.43 7.89 6.51
N LEU A 70 -13.61 7.09 7.20
CA LEU A 70 -12.21 6.88 6.82
C LEU A 70 -12.10 6.21 5.45
N ASP A 71 -12.89 5.16 5.21
CA ASP A 71 -12.93 4.46 3.91
C ASP A 71 -13.39 5.40 2.78
N ASP A 72 -14.44 6.20 3.03
CA ASP A 72 -14.89 7.22 2.07
C ASP A 72 -13.79 8.25 1.77
N ALA A 73 -13.06 8.72 2.78
CA ALA A 73 -11.98 9.69 2.61
C ALA A 73 -10.80 9.12 1.81
N ILE A 74 -10.42 7.86 2.07
CA ILE A 74 -9.41 7.15 1.29
C ILE A 74 -9.85 7.03 -0.17
N ARG A 75 -11.08 6.54 -0.41
CA ARG A 75 -11.64 6.42 -1.76
C ARG A 75 -11.67 7.77 -2.48
N ALA A 76 -12.17 8.81 -1.82
CA ALA A 76 -12.31 10.14 -2.40
C ALA A 76 -10.96 10.71 -2.85
N LEU A 77 -9.92 10.58 -2.02
CA LEU A 77 -8.57 11.04 -2.37
C LEU A 77 -8.00 10.28 -3.57
N LEU A 78 -8.20 8.96 -3.64
CA LEU A 78 -7.73 8.16 -4.77
C LEU A 78 -8.45 8.56 -6.07
N ILE A 79 -9.76 8.84 -6.01
CA ILE A 79 -10.56 9.32 -7.15
C ILE A 79 -10.11 10.73 -7.57
N GLU A 80 -9.93 11.64 -6.62
CA GLU A 80 -9.50 13.02 -6.86
C GLU A 80 -8.18 13.07 -7.65
N HIS A 81 -7.24 12.18 -7.30
CA HIS A 81 -5.97 12.06 -8.00
C HIS A 81 -6.02 11.16 -9.24
N SER A 82 -7.20 10.71 -9.66
CA SER A 82 -7.41 9.82 -10.81
C SER A 82 -6.51 8.58 -10.75
N VAL A 83 -6.40 7.96 -9.57
CA VAL A 83 -5.64 6.72 -9.40
C VAL A 83 -6.31 5.60 -10.21
N GLU A 84 -5.52 4.82 -10.92
CA GLU A 84 -5.95 3.68 -11.73
C GLU A 84 -5.54 2.34 -11.09
N LEU A 85 -4.43 2.30 -10.35
CA LEU A 85 -3.92 1.14 -9.61
C LEU A 85 -3.57 1.53 -8.18
N VAL A 86 -4.05 0.76 -7.21
CA VAL A 86 -3.72 0.93 -5.79
C VAL A 86 -2.67 -0.09 -5.37
N VAL A 87 -1.63 0.36 -4.69
CA VAL A 87 -0.55 -0.49 -4.16
C VAL A 87 -0.51 -0.38 -2.63
N THR A 88 -0.73 -1.49 -1.92
CA THR A 88 -0.74 -1.52 -0.44
C THR A 88 0.58 -2.01 0.16
N ALA A 89 1.71 -1.65 -0.44
CA ALA A 89 3.03 -2.17 -0.06
C ALA A 89 3.54 -1.58 1.27
N GLY A 90 3.30 -2.29 2.37
CA GLY A 90 3.67 -1.85 3.72
C GLY A 90 2.58 -1.04 4.44
N TYR A 91 1.32 -1.17 3.99
CA TYR A 91 0.15 -0.65 4.69
C TYR A 91 -0.40 -1.68 5.69
N MET A 92 -0.51 -1.31 6.96
CA MET A 92 -0.78 -2.21 8.09
C MET A 92 -2.25 -2.17 8.55
N LYS A 93 -3.17 -1.82 7.65
CA LYS A 93 -4.62 -1.80 7.93
C LYS A 93 -5.36 -2.47 6.77
N LYS A 94 -6.48 -3.14 7.07
CA LYS A 94 -7.38 -3.65 6.03
C LYS A 94 -8.06 -2.45 5.35
N LEU A 95 -8.04 -2.45 4.02
CA LEU A 95 -8.72 -1.43 3.24
C LEU A 95 -10.23 -1.63 3.36
N GLY A 96 -10.98 -0.54 3.51
CA GLY A 96 -12.42 -0.61 3.68
C GLY A 96 -13.13 -1.11 2.41
N ARG A 97 -14.35 -1.61 2.58
CA ARG A 97 -15.13 -2.28 1.53
C ARG A 97 -15.46 -1.36 0.36
N ARG A 98 -15.67 -0.07 0.61
CA ARG A 98 -16.02 0.91 -0.44
C ARG A 98 -14.83 1.14 -1.35
N THR A 99 -13.64 1.36 -0.79
CA THR A 99 -12.42 1.48 -1.60
C THR A 99 -12.09 0.17 -2.31
N ARG A 100 -12.19 -0.99 -1.64
CA ARG A 100 -11.93 -2.30 -2.27
C ARG A 100 -12.81 -2.54 -3.50
N ARG A 101 -14.10 -2.23 -3.40
CA ARG A 101 -15.04 -2.39 -4.52
C ARG A 101 -14.78 -1.44 -5.69
N GLU A 102 -14.45 -0.18 -5.41
CA GLU A 102 -14.13 0.81 -6.43
C GLU A 102 -12.91 0.38 -7.26
N TYR A 103 -11.93 -0.19 -6.57
CA TYR A 103 -10.65 -0.51 -7.17
C TYR A 103 -10.47 -1.96 -7.56
N ALA A 104 -11.36 -2.92 -7.23
CA ALA A 104 -11.21 -4.29 -7.69
C ALA A 104 -11.27 -4.40 -9.24
N PRO A 105 -10.41 -5.22 -9.90
CA PRO A 105 -9.28 -6.01 -9.40
C PRO A 105 -7.92 -5.26 -9.48
N ARG A 106 -7.93 -3.93 -9.40
CA ARG A 106 -6.81 -3.00 -9.55
C ARG A 106 -6.19 -2.60 -8.20
N ILE A 107 -6.06 -3.59 -7.31
CA ILE A 107 -5.36 -3.42 -6.03
C ILE A 107 -4.32 -4.54 -5.94
N ILE A 108 -3.06 -4.17 -5.70
CA ILE A 108 -1.97 -5.13 -5.47
C ILE A 108 -1.32 -4.90 -4.12
N ASN A 109 -0.88 -6.00 -3.52
CA ASN A 109 -0.14 -6.01 -2.27
C ASN A 109 1.19 -6.75 -2.42
N VAL A 110 2.17 -6.35 -1.61
CA VAL A 110 3.43 -7.08 -1.44
C VAL A 110 3.42 -7.71 -0.06
N HIS A 111 3.46 -9.04 -0.02
CA HIS A 111 3.51 -9.82 1.21
C HIS A 111 4.91 -10.40 1.43
N PRO A 112 5.53 -10.28 2.62
CA PRO A 112 6.90 -10.70 2.87
C PRO A 112 7.02 -12.21 3.19
N ALA A 113 6.35 -13.04 2.38
CA ALA A 113 6.51 -14.49 2.36
C ALA A 113 6.15 -15.05 0.97
N LEU A 114 6.47 -16.33 0.73
CA LEU A 114 6.07 -17.08 -0.45
C LEU A 114 4.65 -17.62 -0.28
N LEU A 115 3.64 -16.84 -0.67
CA LEU A 115 2.23 -17.23 -0.53
C LEU A 115 1.96 -18.56 -1.25
N PRO A 116 1.10 -19.44 -0.69
CA PRO A 116 0.23 -19.21 0.48
C PRO A 116 0.93 -19.36 1.85
N LEU A 117 2.23 -19.69 1.90
CA LEU A 117 2.95 -19.86 3.17
C LEU A 117 3.03 -18.53 3.94
N PHE A 118 2.80 -18.62 5.24
CA PHE A 118 2.82 -17.47 6.17
C PHE A 118 1.91 -16.32 5.73
N GLY A 119 0.79 -16.63 5.08
CA GLY A 119 -0.30 -15.71 4.75
C GLY A 119 -1.49 -15.85 5.71
N GLY A 120 -2.53 -15.04 5.49
CA GLY A 120 -3.79 -15.11 6.24
C GLY A 120 -3.86 -14.24 7.50
N PRO A 121 -4.94 -14.39 8.30
CA PRO A 121 -5.18 -13.55 9.48
C PRO A 121 -3.99 -13.55 10.46
N GLY A 122 -3.59 -12.37 10.90
CA GLY A 122 -2.47 -12.20 11.84
C GLY A 122 -1.08 -12.18 11.19
N MET A 123 -0.95 -12.60 9.93
CA MET A 123 0.30 -12.58 9.18
C MET A 123 0.52 -11.24 8.50
N PHE A 124 0.91 -10.23 9.26
CA PHE A 124 1.29 -8.91 8.75
C PHE A 124 2.46 -8.35 9.55
N GLY A 125 3.24 -7.45 8.93
CA GLY A 125 4.41 -6.85 9.56
C GLY A 125 5.41 -7.91 10.04
N THR A 126 5.98 -7.71 11.24
CA THR A 126 7.00 -8.59 11.82
C THR A 126 6.51 -10.01 12.10
N HIS A 127 5.21 -10.22 12.28
CA HIS A 127 4.67 -11.56 12.56
C HIS A 127 4.97 -12.56 11.44
N VAL A 128 5.02 -12.10 10.19
CA VAL A 128 5.36 -12.97 9.04
C VAL A 128 6.79 -13.48 9.17
N HIS A 129 7.73 -12.57 9.47
CA HIS A 129 9.13 -12.92 9.64
C HIS A 129 9.35 -13.85 10.85
N GLN A 130 8.65 -13.58 11.96
CA GLN A 130 8.74 -14.45 13.14
C GLN A 130 8.20 -15.85 12.83
N ALA A 131 7.05 -15.96 12.15
CA ALA A 131 6.48 -17.26 11.78
C ALA A 131 7.39 -18.07 10.84
N VAL A 132 8.11 -17.41 9.91
CA VAL A 132 9.12 -18.06 9.06
C VAL A 132 10.26 -18.64 9.90
N LEU A 133 10.75 -17.88 10.89
CA LEU A 133 11.82 -18.32 11.78
C LEU A 133 11.38 -19.44 12.71
N ASP A 134 10.19 -19.32 13.31
CA ASP A 134 9.61 -20.34 14.21
C ASP A 134 9.35 -21.66 13.50
N ALA A 135 9.07 -21.62 12.19
CA ALA A 135 8.91 -22.80 11.35
C ALA A 135 10.25 -23.37 10.84
N GLU A 136 11.38 -22.75 11.19
CA GLU A 136 12.73 -23.12 10.72
C GLU A 136 12.80 -23.26 9.19
N ALA A 137 12.06 -22.41 8.46
CA ALA A 137 11.94 -22.52 7.02
C ALA A 137 13.28 -22.22 6.34
N ALA A 138 13.80 -23.21 5.59
CA ALA A 138 15.07 -23.06 4.87
C ALA A 138 15.03 -21.99 3.77
N VAL A 139 13.84 -21.66 3.26
CA VAL A 139 13.64 -20.68 2.19
C VAL A 139 12.45 -19.78 2.55
N SER A 140 12.61 -18.48 2.33
CA SER A 140 11.56 -17.47 2.42
C SER A 140 11.68 -16.49 1.24
N GLY A 141 10.78 -15.53 1.14
CA GLY A 141 10.74 -14.58 0.02
C GLY A 141 9.63 -13.55 0.14
N ALA A 142 9.20 -13.01 -1.00
CA ALA A 142 8.10 -12.07 -1.08
C ALA A 142 7.18 -12.41 -2.25
N SER A 143 5.89 -12.10 -2.11
CA SER A 143 4.87 -12.31 -3.13
C SER A 143 4.18 -10.99 -3.46
N VAL A 144 4.00 -10.72 -4.75
CA VAL A 144 3.09 -9.68 -5.23
C VAL A 144 1.80 -10.35 -5.65
N HIS A 145 0.67 -9.89 -5.13
CA HIS A 145 -0.62 -10.50 -5.42
C HIS A 145 -1.73 -9.46 -5.55
N LEU A 146 -2.80 -9.82 -6.26
CA LEU A 146 -4.04 -9.06 -6.25
C LEU A 146 -4.67 -9.12 -4.86
N VAL A 147 -5.22 -8.00 -4.40
CA VAL A 147 -6.05 -7.97 -3.20
C VAL A 147 -7.49 -8.25 -3.63
N ASP A 148 -8.09 -9.28 -3.04
CA ASP A 148 -9.48 -9.65 -3.25
C ASP A 148 -10.31 -9.40 -1.98
N ASP A 149 -11.52 -9.96 -1.96
CA ASP A 149 -12.47 -9.72 -0.86
C ASP A 149 -12.23 -10.60 0.37
N GLU A 150 -11.32 -11.57 0.32
CA GLU A 150 -10.99 -12.50 1.43
C GLU A 150 -10.32 -11.80 2.64
#